data_AF-A0A0K3AVI2-F1
#
_entry.id   AF-A0A0K3AVI2-F1
#
_cell.length_a   1.000
_cell.length_b   1.000
_cell.length_c   1.000
_cell.angle_alpha   90.00
_cell.angle_beta   90.00
_cell.angle_gamma   90.00
#
_symmetry.space_group_name_H-M   'P 1'
#
loop_
_entity.id
_entity.type
_entity.pdbx_description
1 polymer ?
#
loop_
_entity_poly.entity_id
_entity_poly.type
_entity_poly.pdbx_seq_one_letter_code
_entity_poly.pdbx_strand_id
1 'polypeptide(L)'
;MPSIQEFVKQLPTEDYYSTKLKACLEAQKQGKGQCVNTKACKLPNNDKIPCRHSDGLYHSGKVTKPYTFHFVTEYYFTRNLGCYE
;
A
#
# COMPACT_ATOMS: atom_id res chain seq x y z
N MET A 1 -10.94 17.97 -26.50
CA MET A 1 -10.57 17.24 -25.27
C MET A 1 -9.19 16.63 -25.51
N PRO A 2 -8.24 16.74 -24.57
CA PRO A 2 -6.93 16.12 -24.74
C PRO A 2 -7.07 14.61 -24.88
N SER A 3 -6.21 14.00 -25.69
CA SER A 3 -6.13 12.54 -25.79
C SER A 3 -5.57 11.92 -24.50
N ILE A 4 -5.89 10.65 -24.26
CA ILE A 4 -5.32 9.90 -23.12
C ILE A 4 -3.78 9.93 -23.19
N GLN A 5 -3.18 9.85 -24.38
CA GLN A 5 -1.72 9.91 -24.54
C GLN A 5 -1.12 11.26 -24.12
N GLU A 6 -1.85 12.38 -24.27
CA GLU A 6 -1.38 13.69 -23.83
C GLU A 6 -1.47 13.85 -22.31
N PHE A 7 -2.49 13.27 -21.67
CA PHE A 7 -2.58 13.23 -20.21
C PHE A 7 -1.46 12.42 -19.58
N VAL A 8 -1.10 11.26 -20.16
CA VAL A 8 -0.01 10.42 -19.65
C VAL A 8 1.32 11.17 -19.62
N LYS A 9 1.58 12.07 -20.58
CA LYS A 9 2.80 12.90 -20.59
C LYS A 9 2.89 13.92 -19.45
N GLN A 10 1.75 14.26 -18.84
CA GLN A 10 1.67 15.20 -17.72
C GLN A 10 1.74 14.49 -16.36
N LEU A 11 1.61 13.16 -16.34
CA LEU A 11 1.71 12.40 -15.10
C LEU A 11 3.17 12.35 -14.64
N PRO A 12 3.41 12.35 -13.32
CA PRO A 12 4.73 12.09 -12.77
C PRO A 12 5.28 10.77 -13.32
N THR A 13 6.52 10.77 -13.78
CA THR A 13 7.19 9.54 -14.26
C THR A 13 7.62 8.64 -13.10
N GLU A 14 7.77 9.20 -11.90
CA GLU A 14 8.09 8.49 -10.67
C GLU A 14 7.28 9.07 -9.51
N ASP A 15 6.80 8.22 -8.60
CA ASP A 15 6.22 8.63 -7.33
C ASP A 15 7.24 8.50 -6.18
N TYR A 16 6.94 9.11 -5.03
CA TYR A 16 7.84 9.15 -3.86
C TYR A 16 8.31 7.77 -3.37
N TYR A 17 7.51 6.72 -3.62
CA TYR A 17 7.74 5.38 -3.09
C TYR A 17 8.37 4.44 -4.11
N SER A 18 8.20 4.70 -5.41
CA SER A 18 8.65 3.87 -6.52
C SER A 18 10.14 3.52 -6.43
N THR A 19 11.00 4.53 -6.21
CA THR A 19 12.45 4.33 -6.10
C THR A 19 12.83 3.50 -4.88
N LYS A 20 12.16 3.73 -3.74
CA LYS A 20 12.40 3.01 -2.47
C LYS A 20 11.92 1.56 -2.56
N LEU A 21 10.76 1.34 -3.18
CA LEU A 21 10.19 0.03 -3.43
C LEU A 21 11.10 -0.78 -4.35
N LYS A 22 11.55 -0.18 -5.47
CA LYS A 22 12.47 -0.82 -6.40
C LYS A 22 13.78 -1.24 -5.70
N ALA A 23 14.39 -0.33 -4.93
CA ALA A 23 15.60 -0.65 -4.17
C ALA A 23 15.39 -1.81 -3.19
N CYS A 24 14.27 -1.83 -2.47
CA CYS A 24 13.93 -2.90 -1.56
C CYS A 24 13.75 -4.25 -2.29
N LEU A 25 12.99 -4.27 -3.39
CA LEU A 25 12.72 -5.48 -4.15
C LEU A 25 14.01 -6.03 -4.79
N GLU A 26 14.89 -5.17 -5.28
CA GLU A 26 16.21 -5.59 -5.80
C GLU A 26 17.09 -6.20 -4.70
N ALA A 27 17.10 -5.63 -3.49
CA ALA A 27 17.82 -6.22 -2.36
C ALA A 27 17.26 -7.59 -1.95
N GLN A 28 15.94 -7.76 -2.00
CA GLN A 28 15.31 -9.05 -1.71
C GLN A 28 15.65 -10.12 -2.76
N LYS A 29 15.77 -9.75 -4.05
CA LYS A 29 16.19 -10.69 -5.11
C LYS A 29 17.60 -11.24 -4.89
N GLN A 30 18.45 -10.51 -4.18
CA GLN A 30 19.82 -10.94 -3.84
C GLN A 30 19.86 -11.85 -2.60
N GLY A 31 18.79 -11.86 -1.79
CA GLY A 31 18.66 -12.71 -0.60
C GLY A 31 18.23 -14.13 -0.95
N LYS A 32 18.99 -15.14 -0.50
CA LYS A 32 18.56 -16.54 -0.62
C LYS A 32 17.45 -16.84 0.40
N GLY A 33 16.32 -17.37 -0.07
CA GLY A 33 15.34 -18.08 0.77
C GLY A 33 14.04 -17.35 1.13
N GLN A 34 13.79 -16.14 0.63
CA GLN A 34 12.51 -15.46 0.81
C GLN A 34 11.91 -14.99 -0.52
N CYS A 35 10.60 -15.15 -0.69
CA CYS A 35 9.89 -14.62 -1.85
C CYS A 35 9.88 -13.09 -1.81
N VAL A 36 10.18 -12.48 -2.95
CA VAL A 36 10.14 -11.03 -3.13
C VAL A 36 8.72 -10.53 -2.86
N ASN A 37 8.57 -9.62 -1.90
CA ASN A 37 7.29 -9.03 -1.54
C ASN A 37 7.46 -7.59 -1.04
N THR A 38 6.46 -6.76 -1.31
CA THR A 38 6.44 -5.36 -0.89
C THR A 38 6.16 -5.19 0.61
N LYS A 39 5.50 -6.17 1.24
CA LYS A 39 5.18 -6.15 2.68
C LYS A 39 6.42 -6.13 3.59
N ALA A 40 7.52 -6.73 3.15
CA ALA A 40 8.80 -6.72 3.87
C ALA A 40 9.58 -5.40 3.68
N CYS A 41 9.13 -4.51 2.80
CA CYS A 41 9.78 -3.23 2.57
C CYS A 41 9.38 -2.22 3.63
N LYS A 42 10.38 -1.73 4.39
CA LYS A 42 10.18 -0.59 5.28
C LYS A 42 10.14 0.70 4.47
N LEU A 43 8.94 1.16 4.16
CA LEU A 43 8.73 2.43 3.46
C LEU A 43 8.55 3.55 4.51
N PRO A 44 9.21 4.71 4.31
CA PRO A 44 9.08 5.81 5.25
C PRO A 44 7.71 6.46 5.10
N ASN A 45 7.03 6.71 6.21
CA ASN A 45 5.87 7.56 6.21
C ASN A 45 6.26 8.99 5.75
N ASN A 46 5.44 9.61 4.90
CA ASN A 46 5.65 10.96 4.42
C ASN A 46 4.43 11.82 4.80
N ASP A 47 4.60 12.62 5.85
CA ASP A 47 3.61 13.55 6.40
C ASP A 47 3.22 14.68 5.42
N LYS A 48 4.04 14.94 4.39
CA LYS A 48 3.77 15.95 3.36
C LYS A 48 2.91 15.43 2.22
N ILE A 49 2.71 14.12 2.10
CA ILE A 49 1.83 13.55 1.09
C ILE A 49 0.47 13.32 1.74
N PRO A 50 -0.59 14.05 1.35
CA PRO A 50 -1.92 13.87 1.91
C PRO A 50 -2.51 12.55 1.39
N CYS A 51 -2.22 11.46 2.08
CA CYS A 51 -2.81 10.17 1.79
C CYS A 51 -4.18 10.04 2.45
N ARG A 52 -5.09 9.42 1.70
CA ARG A 52 -6.43 9.09 2.17
C ARG A 52 -6.55 7.58 2.17
N HIS A 53 -6.62 7.00 3.35
CA HIS A 53 -6.76 5.57 3.52
C HIS A 53 -8.24 5.22 3.52
N SER A 54 -8.64 4.25 2.72
CA SER A 54 -9.93 3.60 2.87
C SER A 54 -9.81 2.59 4.00
N ASP A 55 -10.64 2.73 5.01
CA ASP A 55 -10.66 1.89 6.20
C ASP A 55 -12.11 1.49 6.53
N GLY A 56 -12.30 0.62 7.51
CA GLY A 56 -13.61 0.26 7.98
C GLY A 56 -13.69 -0.33 9.37
N LEU A 57 -14.91 -0.46 9.89
CA LEU A 57 -15.15 -1.13 11.17
C LEU A 57 -15.06 -2.65 10.98
N TYR A 58 -13.99 -3.25 11.48
CA TYR A 58 -13.74 -4.69 11.40
C TYR A 58 -14.46 -5.46 12.51
N HIS A 59 -15.17 -6.50 12.11
CA HIS A 59 -15.83 -7.45 13.00
C HIS A 59 -15.18 -8.82 12.84
N SER A 60 -14.92 -9.46 13.98
CA SER A 60 -14.46 -10.85 14.00
C SER A 60 -15.58 -11.73 14.50
N GLY A 61 -15.85 -12.81 13.77
CA GLY A 61 -16.74 -13.86 14.26
C GLY A 61 -16.16 -14.55 15.50
N LYS A 62 -16.95 -15.47 16.08
CA LYS A 62 -16.46 -16.33 17.16
C LYS A 62 -15.19 -17.05 16.70
N VAL A 63 -14.17 -17.08 17.56
CA VAL A 63 -12.90 -17.75 17.26
C VAL A 63 -13.15 -19.23 16.98
N THR A 64 -12.87 -19.63 15.74
CA THR A 64 -12.97 -21.02 15.27
C THR A 64 -11.62 -21.48 14.71
N LYS A 65 -11.32 -22.77 14.87
CA LYS A 65 -10.11 -23.41 14.30
C LYS A 65 -10.50 -24.26 13.09
N PRO A 66 -9.73 -24.27 11.99
CA PRO A 66 -8.47 -23.53 11.80
C PRO A 66 -8.66 -22.09 11.30
N TYR A 67 -9.87 -21.71 10.89
CA TYR A 67 -10.15 -20.38 10.33
C TYR A 67 -11.15 -19.63 11.20
N THR A 68 -10.90 -18.33 11.40
CA THR A 68 -11.88 -17.38 11.95
C THR A 68 -12.28 -16.42 10.84
N PHE A 69 -13.58 -16.13 10.74
CA PHE A 69 -14.12 -15.24 9.73
C PHE A 69 -14.10 -13.78 10.22
N HIS A 70 -13.74 -12.87 9.32
CA HIS A 70 -13.72 -11.43 9.55
C HIS A 70 -14.53 -10.72 8.46
N PHE A 71 -15.27 -9.68 8.82
CA PHE A 71 -16.05 -8.87 7.87
C PHE A 71 -16.03 -7.38 8.26
N VAL A 72 -16.46 -6.51 7.35
CA VAL A 72 -16.46 -5.04 7.51
C VAL A 72 -17.87 -4.52 7.26
N THR A 73 -18.36 -3.59 8.10
CA THR A 73 -19.72 -3.02 7.96
C THR A 73 -19.74 -1.54 7.59
N GLU A 74 -18.80 -0.75 8.10
CA GLU A 74 -18.77 0.69 7.92
C GLU A 74 -17.49 1.07 7.19
N TYR A 75 -17.60 1.69 6.02
CA TYR A 75 -16.45 2.15 5.25
C TYR A 75 -16.25 3.64 5.48
N TYR A 76 -15.03 4.04 5.81
CA TYR A 76 -14.67 5.44 6.02
C TYR A 76 -13.29 5.75 5.46
N PHE A 77 -12.98 7.05 5.40
CA PHE A 77 -11.71 7.52 4.88
C PHE A 77 -10.95 8.29 5.93
N THR A 78 -9.72 7.86 6.23
CA THR A 78 -8.87 8.52 7.21
C THR A 78 -7.70 9.26 6.53
N ARG A 79 -7.17 10.25 7.23
CA ARG A 79 -5.97 11.02 6.83
C ARG A 79 -4.89 11.03 7.91
N ASN A 80 -5.13 10.33 9.02
CA ASN A 80 -4.22 10.25 10.16
C ASN A 80 -3.21 9.10 10.02
N LEU A 81 -3.42 8.20 9.06
CA LEU A 81 -2.49 7.13 8.71
C LEU A 81 -1.53 7.63 7.63
N GLY A 82 -0.28 7.19 7.73
CA GLY A 82 0.73 7.42 6.71
C GLY A 82 0.48 6.61 5.45
N CYS A 83 0.90 7.11 4.28
CA CYS A 83 0.68 6.45 2.99
C CYS A 83 1.11 4.98 2.92
N TYR A 84 2.04 4.55 3.77
CA TYR A 84 2.48 3.18 3.92
C TYR A 84 2.54 2.84 5.41
N GLU A 85 1.76 1.84 5.80
CA GLU A 85 1.83 1.13 7.09
C GLU A 85 2.50 -0.24 6.90
#